data_AF-A0A2V8FVQ0-F1
#
_entry.id   AF-A0A2V8FVQ0-F1
#
_cell.length_a   1.000
_cell.length_b   1.000
_cell.length_c   1.000
_cell.angle_alpha   90.00
_cell.angle_beta   90.00
_cell.angle_gamma   90.00
#
_symmetry.space_group_name_H-M   'P 1'
#
loop_
_entity.id
_entity.type
_entity.pdbx_description
1 polymer ?
#
loop_
_entity_poly.entity_id
_entity_poly.type
_entity_poly.pdbx_seq_one_letter_code
_entity_poly.pdbx_strand_id
1 'polypeptide(L)'
;VESEYLHLSSIAVRVGTHMRQGDLVGRVGSSGLATGPHLDYRLKKNGAFINPLTAQRAMPPADPIPPSQRIRFTEVRDHAFAELVARDARRAAVQTAADDQR
;
A
#
# COMPACT_ATOMS: atom_id res chain seq x y z
N VAL A 1 9.00 7.85 5.78
CA VAL A 1 9.67 8.09 4.48
C VAL A 1 8.61 8.62 3.57
N GLU A 2 8.94 9.65 2.80
CA GLU A 2 8.04 10.29 1.84
C GLU A 2 8.56 10.03 0.43
N SER A 3 7.66 9.90 -0.54
CA SER A 3 8.00 9.74 -1.95
C SER A 3 7.39 10.87 -2.78
N GLU A 4 8.11 11.29 -3.82
CA GLU A 4 7.66 12.30 -4.79
C GLU A 4 7.72 11.71 -6.21
N TYR A 5 6.72 12.04 -7.02
CA TYR A 5 6.57 11.60 -8.42
C TYR A 5 6.38 12.84 -9.30
N LEU A 6 7.43 13.24 -10.01
CA LEU A 6 7.45 14.48 -10.79
C LEU A 6 7.31 14.22 -12.30
N HIS A 7 7.10 15.29 -13.06
CA HIS A 7 6.96 15.31 -14.52
C HIS A 7 5.76 14.52 -15.07
N LEU A 8 4.78 14.18 -14.23
CA LEU A 8 3.61 13.41 -14.64
C LEU A 8 2.78 14.16 -15.71
N SER A 9 2.23 13.40 -16.67
CA SER A 9 1.26 13.90 -17.65
C SER A 9 -0.16 13.94 -17.10
N SER A 10 -0.45 13.10 -16.10
CA SER A 10 -1.73 13.06 -15.40
C SER A 10 -1.56 12.45 -14.01
N ILE A 11 -2.38 12.90 -13.07
CA ILE A 11 -2.44 12.41 -11.70
C ILE A 11 -3.74 11.60 -11.56
N ALA A 12 -3.65 10.36 -11.07
CA ALA A 12 -4.78 9.44 -10.94
C ALA A 12 -5.41 9.45 -9.53
N VAL A 13 -4.90 10.29 -8.64
CA VAL A 13 -5.23 10.30 -7.21
C VAL A 13 -5.57 11.71 -6.72
N ARG A 14 -6.17 11.79 -5.53
CA ARG A 14 -6.51 13.06 -4.87
C ARG A 14 -5.93 13.09 -3.46
N VAL A 15 -5.84 14.30 -2.89
CA VAL A 15 -5.42 14.48 -1.49
C VAL A 15 -6.35 13.67 -0.58
N GLY A 16 -5.74 12.94 0.36
CA GLY A 16 -6.44 12.04 1.27
C GLY A 16 -6.69 10.63 0.74
N THR A 17 -6.31 10.30 -0.51
CA THR A 17 -6.37 8.93 -1.01
C THR A 17 -5.37 8.04 -0.26
N HIS A 18 -5.86 7.00 0.40
CA HIS A 18 -5.01 5.92 0.92
C HIS A 18 -4.60 4.99 -0.23
N MET A 19 -3.29 4.73 -0.35
CA MET A 19 -2.72 3.89 -1.40
C MET A 19 -1.99 2.68 -0.83
N ARG A 20 -1.96 1.60 -1.60
CA ARG A 20 -1.16 0.41 -1.38
C ARG A 20 -0.02 0.37 -2.40
N GLN A 21 1.04 -0.36 -2.06
CA GLN A 21 2.12 -0.61 -3.02
C GLN A 21 1.53 -1.31 -4.27
N GLY A 22 1.82 -0.75 -5.45
CA GLY A 22 1.31 -1.24 -6.73
C GLY A 22 0.12 -0.44 -7.27
N ASP A 23 -0.52 0.41 -6.46
CA ASP A 23 -1.60 1.27 -6.94
C ASP A 23 -1.08 2.34 -7.92
N LEU A 24 -1.93 2.72 -8.88
CA LEU A 24 -1.60 3.74 -9.87
C LEU A 24 -1.66 5.15 -9.26
N VAL A 25 -0.52 5.82 -9.21
CA VAL A 25 -0.42 7.23 -8.77
C VAL A 25 -0.69 8.21 -9.92
N GLY A 26 -0.20 7.91 -11.13
CA GLY A 26 -0.30 8.79 -12.30
C GLY A 26 0.44 8.23 -13.52
N ARG A 27 0.50 9.01 -14.59
CA ARG A 27 1.17 8.62 -15.85
C ARG A 27 2.41 9.46 -16.12
N VAL A 28 3.45 8.83 -16.64
CA VAL A 28 4.69 9.50 -17.07
C VAL A 28 4.38 10.61 -18.08
N GLY A 29 5.14 11.69 -18.01
CA GLY A 29 5.03 12.83 -18.91
C GLY A 29 6.33 13.61 -19.00
N SER A 30 6.22 14.86 -19.42
CA SER A 30 7.34 15.81 -19.52
C SER A 30 6.92 17.21 -19.02
N SER A 31 6.06 17.26 -18.00
CA SER A 31 5.58 18.52 -17.42
C SER A 31 6.66 19.21 -16.58
N GLY A 32 6.59 20.55 -16.50
CA GLY A 32 7.58 21.35 -15.76
C GLY A 32 8.94 21.39 -16.45
N LEU A 33 10.01 21.48 -15.66
CA LEU A 33 11.40 21.49 -16.16
C LEU A 33 11.86 20.06 -16.46
N ALA A 34 11.53 19.57 -17.66
CA ALA A 34 11.93 18.26 -18.14
C ALA A 34 12.50 18.36 -19.57
N THR A 35 13.57 17.60 -19.85
CA THR A 35 14.20 17.55 -21.19
C THR A 35 13.48 16.60 -22.16
N GLY A 36 12.61 15.74 -21.63
CA GLY A 36 11.80 14.78 -22.39
C GLY A 36 11.00 13.88 -21.44
N PRO A 37 10.18 12.95 -21.98
CA PRO A 37 9.31 12.12 -21.15
C PRO A 37 10.08 11.17 -20.22
N HIS A 38 9.99 11.39 -18.91
CA HIS A 38 10.59 10.54 -17.88
C HIS A 38 9.89 10.71 -16.53
N LEU A 39 10.19 9.82 -15.59
CA LEU A 39 9.78 9.95 -14.20
C LEU A 39 10.99 10.41 -13.36
N ASP A 40 10.85 11.54 -12.68
CA ASP A 40 11.73 11.88 -11.56
C ASP A 40 11.06 11.38 -10.27
N TYR A 41 11.67 10.32 -9.71
CA TYR A 41 11.23 9.67 -8.48
C TYR A 41 12.20 9.99 -7.36
N ARG A 42 11.68 10.61 -6.30
CA ARG A 42 12.49 11.06 -5.15
C ARG A 42 11.99 10.43 -3.87
N LEU A 43 12.93 10.19 -2.95
CA LEU A 43 12.63 9.77 -1.59
C LEU A 43 13.21 10.76 -0.58
N LYS A 44 12.42 11.07 0.44
CA LYS A 44 12.85 11.83 1.61
C LYS A 44 12.72 10.99 2.88
N LYS A 45 13.75 11.05 3.73
CA LYS A 45 13.72 10.50 5.09
C LYS A 45 14.15 11.60 6.05
N ASN A 46 13.29 11.91 7.02
CA ASN A 46 13.51 12.96 8.02
C ASN A 46 13.85 14.31 7.38
N GLY A 47 13.11 14.69 6.32
CA GLY A 47 13.30 15.94 5.60
C GLY A 47 14.46 15.97 4.58
N ALA A 48 15.37 14.98 4.60
CA ALA A 48 16.50 14.93 3.68
C ALA A 48 16.25 13.96 2.52
N PHE A 49 16.65 14.36 1.31
CA PHE A 49 16.63 13.47 0.14
C PHE A 49 17.65 12.35 0.29
N ILE A 50 17.25 11.13 -0.05
CA ILE A 50 18.10 9.94 -0.03
C ILE A 50 18.09 9.26 -1.40
N ASN A 51 19.14 8.51 -1.70
CA ASN A 51 19.20 7.71 -2.92
C ASN A 51 18.13 6.59 -2.89
N PRO A 52 17.15 6.58 -3.82
CA PRO A 52 16.08 5.59 -3.79
C PRO A 52 16.54 4.15 -3.97
N LEU A 53 17.58 3.92 -4.77
CA LEU A 53 18.10 2.58 -5.04
C LEU A 53 18.76 1.99 -3.79
N THR A 54 19.49 2.81 -3.03
CA THR A 54 20.09 2.40 -1.76
C THR A 54 19.00 2.11 -0.73
N ALA A 55 17.98 2.95 -0.65
CA ALA A 55 16.85 2.77 0.26
C ALA A 55 16.08 1.48 -0.04
N GLN A 56 15.83 1.18 -1.32
CA GLN A 56 15.15 -0.06 -1.74
C GLN A 56 15.92 -1.30 -1.32
N ARG A 57 17.25 -1.32 -1.50
CA ARG A 57 18.09 -2.45 -1.10
C ARG A 57 18.07 -2.69 0.41
N ALA A 58 17.89 -1.63 1.20
CA ALA A 58 17.75 -1.70 2.65
C ALA A 58 16.33 -2.15 3.11
N MET A 59 15.39 -2.28 2.17
CA MET A 59 14.03 -2.77 2.41
C MET A 59 13.76 -3.98 1.50
N PRO A 60 14.47 -5.11 1.71
CA PRO A 60 14.21 -6.30 0.93
C PRO A 60 12.76 -6.76 1.17
N PRO A 61 12.09 -7.32 0.15
CA PRO A 61 10.84 -8.01 0.38
C PRO A 61 11.05 -9.15 1.39
N ALA A 62 10.00 -9.51 2.12
CA ALA A 62 10.04 -10.68 2.98
C ALA A 62 10.34 -11.95 2.17
N ASP A 63 11.07 -12.88 2.78
CA ASP A 63 11.29 -14.19 2.16
C ASP A 63 9.95 -14.86 1.84
N PRO A 64 9.83 -15.50 0.66
CA PRO A 64 8.62 -16.21 0.32
C PRO A 64 8.42 -17.40 1.26
N ILE A 65 7.17 -17.76 1.51
CA ILE A 65 6.84 -18.95 2.30
C ILE A 65 7.43 -20.19 1.60
N PRO A 66 8.30 -20.97 2.27
CA PRO A 66 8.88 -22.17 1.68
C PRO A 66 7.79 -23.12 1.15
N PRO A 67 8.00 -23.82 0.02
CA PRO A 67 7.00 -24.73 -0.55
C PRO A 67 6.49 -25.76 0.46
N SER A 68 7.37 -26.28 1.32
CA SER A 68 7.06 -27.23 2.39
C SER A 68 6.12 -26.67 3.46
N GLN A 69 6.07 -25.35 3.64
CA GLN A 69 5.23 -24.68 4.64
C GLN A 69 3.93 -24.12 4.05
N ARG A 70 3.74 -24.17 2.72
CA ARG A 70 2.58 -23.55 2.07
C ARG A 70 1.24 -24.13 2.50
N ILE A 71 1.16 -25.45 2.70
CA ILE A 71 -0.07 -26.12 3.14
C ILE A 71 -0.44 -25.61 4.53
N ARG A 72 0.49 -25.70 5.49
CA ARG A 72 0.28 -25.25 6.86
C ARG A 72 -0.06 -23.77 6.95
N PHE A 73 0.64 -22.93 6.18
CA PHE A 73 0.33 -21.50 6.11
C PHE A 73 -1.11 -21.26 5.65
N THR A 74 -1.55 -21.96 4.60
CA THR A 74 -2.89 -21.81 4.03
C THR A 74 -3.96 -22.21 5.04
N GLU A 75 -3.80 -23.34 5.73
CA GLU A 75 -4.72 -23.78 6.79
C GLU A 75 -4.87 -22.74 7.92
N VAL A 76 -3.73 -22.26 8.44
CA VAL A 76 -3.72 -21.29 9.55
C VAL A 76 -4.32 -19.96 9.11
N ARG A 77 -3.95 -19.49 7.90
CA ARG A 77 -4.51 -18.28 7.30
C ARG A 77 -6.04 -18.39 7.20
N ASP A 78 -6.55 -19.48 6.63
CA ASP A 78 -7.98 -19.65 6.38
C ASP A 78 -8.77 -19.75 7.67
N HIS A 79 -8.26 -20.47 8.67
CA HIS A 79 -8.86 -20.52 10.01
C HIS A 79 -8.91 -19.14 10.67
N ALA A 80 -7.78 -18.43 10.73
CA ALA A 80 -7.71 -17.10 11.33
C ALA A 80 -8.61 -16.09 10.61
N PHE A 81 -8.71 -16.19 9.29
CA PHE A 81 -9.57 -15.32 8.49
C PHE A 81 -11.05 -15.59 8.77
N ALA A 82 -11.46 -16.85 8.87
CA ALA A 82 -12.83 -17.23 9.23
C ALA A 82 -13.22 -16.69 10.62
N GLU A 83 -12.32 -16.79 11.60
CA GLU A 83 -12.56 -16.23 12.94
C GLU A 83 -12.71 -14.70 12.92
N LEU A 84 -11.87 -13.99 12.15
CA LEU A 84 -11.94 -12.54 12.03
C LEU A 84 -13.26 -12.09 11.41
N VAL A 85 -13.66 -12.71 10.29
CA VAL A 85 -14.94 -12.41 9.63
C VAL A 85 -16.11 -12.66 10.56
N ALA A 86 -16.10 -13.77 11.30
CA ALA A 86 -17.15 -14.06 12.27
C ALA A 86 -17.18 -13.05 13.43
N ARG A 87 -16.02 -12.53 13.88
CA ARG A 87 -15.95 -11.46 14.89
C ARG A 87 -16.52 -10.14 14.37
N ASP A 88 -16.20 -9.76 13.14
CA ASP A 88 -16.71 -8.54 12.52
C ASP A 88 -18.23 -8.60 12.31
N ALA A 89 -18.73 -9.75 11.84
CA ALA A 89 -20.17 -9.98 11.70
C ALA A 89 -20.91 -9.89 13.06
N ARG A 90 -20.34 -10.47 14.12
CA ARG A 90 -20.89 -10.34 15.48
C ARG A 90 -20.90 -8.90 15.98
N ARG A 91 -19.81 -8.14 15.74
CA ARG A 91 -19.75 -6.72 16.11
C ARG A 91 -20.80 -5.89 15.39
N ALA A 92 -20.97 -6.10 14.09
CA ALA A 92 -22.00 -5.41 13.30
C ALA A 92 -23.40 -5.68 13.85
N ALA A 93 -23.74 -6.95 14.14
CA ALA A 93 -25.05 -7.32 14.68
C ALA A 93 -25.35 -6.69 16.05
N VAL A 94 -24.34 -6.61 16.94
CA VAL A 94 -24.49 -5.93 18.25
C VAL A 94 -24.74 -4.43 18.07
N GLN A 95 -24.08 -3.80 17.10
CA GLN A 95 -24.28 -2.37 16.81
C GLN A 95 -25.68 -2.10 16.27
N THR A 96 -26.17 -2.90 15.32
CA THR A 96 -27.53 -2.76 14.77
C THR A 96 -28.60 -2.90 15.86
N ALA A 97 -28.44 -3.89 16.76
CA ALA A 97 -29.37 -4.09 17.86
C ALA A 97 -29.36 -2.95 18.90
N ALA A 98 -28.23 -2.25 19.07
CA ALA A 98 -28.14 -1.07 19.93
C ALA A 98 -28.75 0.19 19.30
N ASP A 99 -28.68 0.30 17.97
CA ASP A 99 -29.25 1.43 17.22
C ASP A 99 -30.78 1.31 17.08
N ASP A 100 -31.35 0.10 16.94
CA ASP A 100 -32.80 -0.15 16.89
C ASP A 100 -33.55 0.09 18.22
N GLN A 101 -32.82 0.28 19.33
CA GLN A 101 -33.40 0.55 20.65
C GLN A 101 -33.48 2.06 20.99
N ARG A 102 -33.21 2.94 20.04
CA ARG A 102 -33.32 4.41 20.15
C ARG A 102 -34.46 4.97 19.32
#